data_AF-A0A7K2XH42-F1
#
_entry.id   AF-A0A7K2XH42-F1
#
_cell.length_a   1.000
_cell.length_b   1.000
_cell.length_c   1.000
_cell.angle_alpha   90.00
_cell.angle_beta   90.00
_cell.angle_gamma   90.00
#
_symmetry.space_group_name_H-M   'P 1'
#
loop_
_entity.id
_entity.type
_entity.pdbx_description
1 polymer ?
#
loop_
_entity_poly.entity_id
_entity_poly.type
_entity_poly.pdbx_seq_one_letter_code
_entity_poly.pdbx_strand_id
1 'polypeptide(L)'
;MNEGRAVLAVVAATGEVLARPELHEGLLAPWERRRLDRVRVPARRDDVLAARLLVRLCAARFTGLSLGASGPEQYCAACDRTGHGRPHLGGRPDLGVSLSHADGLVA
;
A
#
# COMPACT_ATOMS: atom_id res chain seq x y z
N MET A 1 28.33 14.79 -1.97
CA MET A 1 27.69 14.37 -3.23
C MET A 1 26.25 14.03 -2.88
N ASN A 2 25.31 14.88 -3.27
CA ASN A 2 23.89 14.68 -3.00
C ASN A 2 23.38 13.75 -4.11
N GLU A 3 23.50 12.43 -3.91
CA GLU A 3 22.86 11.46 -4.80
C GLU A 3 21.37 11.77 -4.79
N GLY A 4 20.85 12.28 -5.92
CA GLY A 4 19.44 12.64 -6.03
C GLY A 4 18.60 11.44 -5.63
N ARG A 5 17.83 11.57 -4.54
CA ARG A 5 16.90 10.51 -4.11
C ARG A 5 16.01 10.17 -5.30
N ALA A 6 16.19 8.98 -5.86
CA ALA A 6 15.36 8.52 -6.95
C ALA A 6 13.91 8.43 -6.45
N VAL A 7 13.00 9.13 -7.16
CA VAL A 7 11.57 9.08 -6.89
C VAL A 7 10.93 8.21 -7.94
N LEU A 8 10.19 7.20 -7.50
CA LEU A 8 9.37 6.35 -8.35
C LEU A 8 7.90 6.61 -8.02
N ALA A 9 7.11 6.90 -9.05
CA ALA A 9 5.67 6.91 -8.99
C ALA A 9 5.14 5.86 -9.98
N VAL A 10 4.19 5.04 -9.54
CA VAL A 10 3.52 4.05 -10.38
C VAL A 10 2.05 4.37 -10.30
N VAL A 11 1.37 4.43 -11.43
CA VAL A 11 -0.07 4.67 -11.51
C VAL A 11 -0.69 3.53 -12.33
N ALA A 12 -1.85 3.03 -11.90
CA ALA A 12 -2.57 1.98 -12.59
C ALA A 12 -4.08 2.15 -12.39
N ALA A 13 -4.87 1.59 -13.30
CA ALA A 13 -6.30 1.42 -13.06
C ALA A 13 -6.53 0.37 -11.97
N THR A 14 -7.53 0.56 -11.12
CA THR A 14 -7.94 -0.38 -10.08
C THR A 14 -8.15 -1.78 -10.66
N GLY A 15 -8.84 -1.89 -11.78
CA GLY A 15 -9.08 -3.16 -12.47
C GLY A 15 -7.78 -3.86 -12.92
N GLU A 16 -6.78 -3.11 -13.39
CA GLU A 16 -5.49 -3.69 -13.82
C GLU A 16 -4.71 -4.28 -12.64
N VAL A 17 -4.79 -3.66 -11.47
CA VAL A 17 -4.16 -4.19 -10.25
C VAL A 17 -4.90 -5.42 -9.76
N LEU A 18 -6.23 -5.38 -9.70
CA LEU A 18 -7.05 -6.48 -9.20
C LEU A 18 -7.11 -7.69 -10.15
N ALA A 19 -6.85 -7.49 -11.44
CA ALA A 19 -6.76 -8.59 -12.41
C ALA A 19 -5.48 -9.43 -12.28
N ARG A 20 -4.51 -9.01 -11.47
CA ARG A 20 -3.25 -9.73 -11.31
C ARG A 20 -3.41 -10.91 -10.35
N PRO A 21 -3.12 -12.16 -10.79
CA PRO A 21 -3.38 -13.35 -9.98
C PRO A 21 -2.52 -13.41 -8.71
N GLU A 22 -1.33 -12.82 -8.71
CA GLU A 22 -0.45 -12.77 -7.54
C GLU A 22 -0.88 -11.73 -6.50
N LEU A 23 -1.79 -10.82 -6.84
CA LEU A 23 -2.27 -9.76 -5.95
C LEU A 23 -3.67 -10.10 -5.45
N HIS A 24 -3.77 -10.46 -4.18
CA HIS A 24 -5.04 -10.83 -3.57
C HIS A 24 -5.18 -10.29 -2.15
N GLU A 25 -6.42 -10.14 -1.69
CA GLU A 25 -6.76 -9.56 -0.38
C GLU A 25 -6.10 -10.29 0.81
N GLY A 26 -5.80 -11.59 0.66
CA GLY A 26 -5.05 -12.36 1.65
C GLY A 26 -3.66 -11.80 2.01
N LEU A 27 -3.08 -10.93 1.15
CA LEU A 27 -1.80 -10.26 1.42
C LEU A 27 -1.90 -9.12 2.44
N LEU A 28 -3.10 -8.61 2.72
CA LEU A 28 -3.29 -7.52 3.67
C LEU A 28 -3.02 -7.98 5.11
N ALA A 29 -2.53 -7.08 5.95
CA ALA A 29 -2.48 -7.32 7.38
C ALA A 29 -3.91 -7.37 7.96
N PRO A 30 -4.12 -8.03 9.12
CA PRO A 30 -5.44 -8.11 9.74
C PRO A 30 -6.11 -6.75 9.99
N TRP A 31 -5.32 -5.72 10.31
CA TRP A 31 -5.84 -4.37 10.53
C TRP A 31 -6.26 -3.68 9.23
N GLU A 32 -5.59 -3.97 8.11
CA GLU A 32 -5.94 -3.43 6.79
C GLU A 32 -7.29 -3.99 6.35
N ARG A 33 -7.47 -5.31 6.47
CA ARG A 33 -8.75 -5.98 6.18
C ARG A 33 -9.89 -5.39 7.01
N ARG A 34 -9.71 -5.21 8.32
CA ARG A 34 -10.72 -4.57 9.18
C ARG A 34 -11.10 -3.15 8.74
N ARG A 35 -10.20 -2.39 8.11
CA ARG A 35 -10.53 -1.07 7.55
C ARG A 35 -11.26 -1.21 6.23
N LEU A 36 -10.82 -2.14 5.39
CA LEU A 36 -11.44 -2.45 4.11
C LEU A 36 -12.91 -2.90 4.28
N ASP A 37 -13.19 -3.75 5.26
CA ASP A 37 -14.54 -4.25 5.58
C ASP A 37 -15.54 -3.15 5.98
N ARG A 38 -15.04 -1.97 6.38
CA ARG A 38 -15.88 -0.82 6.74
C ARG A 38 -16.25 0.03 5.53
N VAL A 39 -15.61 -0.17 4.37
CA VAL A 39 -15.89 0.57 3.15
C VAL A 39 -17.15 0.01 2.50
N ARG A 40 -18.24 0.79 2.52
CA ARG A 40 -19.57 0.34 2.09
C ARG A 40 -19.82 0.43 0.59
N VAL A 41 -19.10 1.31 -0.10
CA VAL A 41 -19.23 1.50 -1.55
C VAL A 41 -18.29 0.53 -2.25
N PRO A 42 -18.78 -0.45 -3.03
CA PRO A 42 -17.94 -1.49 -3.63
C PRO A 42 -16.77 -0.94 -4.45
N ALA A 43 -17.01 0.01 -5.35
CA ALA A 43 -15.94 0.62 -6.14
C ALA A 43 -14.85 1.28 -5.27
N ARG A 44 -15.24 1.96 -4.19
CA ARG A 44 -14.26 2.57 -3.26
C ARG A 44 -13.51 1.51 -2.46
N ARG A 45 -14.15 0.37 -2.16
CA ARG A 45 -13.48 -0.77 -1.52
C ARG A 45 -12.40 -1.30 -2.44
N ASP A 46 -12.72 -1.49 -3.71
CA ASP A 46 -11.78 -1.97 -4.73
C ASP A 46 -10.60 -1.02 -4.92
N ASP A 47 -10.84 0.29 -4.97
CA ASP A 47 -9.79 1.31 -5.03
C ASP A 47 -8.83 1.25 -3.83
N VAL A 48 -9.37 1.12 -2.61
CA VAL A 48 -8.56 0.98 -1.39
C VAL A 48 -7.75 -0.32 -1.43
N LEU A 49 -8.35 -1.43 -1.85
CA LEU A 49 -7.67 -2.72 -1.97
C LEU A 49 -6.54 -2.64 -3.01
N ALA A 50 -6.82 -2.11 -4.20
CA ALA A 50 -5.85 -1.96 -5.27
C ALA A 50 -4.67 -1.09 -4.85
N ALA A 51 -4.90 0.05 -4.18
CA ALA A 51 -3.80 0.91 -3.70
C ALA A 51 -2.90 0.17 -2.71
N ARG A 52 -3.48 -0.63 -1.80
CA ARG A 52 -2.73 -1.45 -0.84
C ARG A 52 -1.93 -2.57 -1.49
N LEU A 53 -2.45 -3.16 -2.57
CA LEU A 53 -1.76 -4.20 -3.32
C LEU A 53 -0.66 -3.63 -4.22
N LEU A 54 -0.91 -2.49 -4.88
CA LEU A 54 0.07 -1.83 -5.74
C LEU A 54 1.31 -1.40 -4.96
N VAL A 55 1.13 -0.71 -3.83
CA VAL A 55 2.27 -0.27 -3.01
C VAL A 55 3.10 -1.46 -2.52
N ARG A 56 2.46 -2.59 -2.23
CA ARG A 56 3.11 -3.83 -1.80
C ARG A 56 3.92 -4.47 -2.93
N LEU A 57 3.40 -4.45 -4.15
CA LEU A 57 4.12 -4.90 -5.33
C LEU A 57 5.34 -4.01 -5.61
N CYS A 58 5.18 -2.68 -5.54
CA CYS A 58 6.27 -1.73 -5.71
C CYS A 58 7.35 -1.94 -4.66
N ALA A 59 6.98 -2.06 -3.39
CA ALA A 59 7.90 -2.32 -2.29
C ALA A 59 8.61 -3.67 -2.45
N ALA A 60 7.91 -4.74 -2.84
CA ALA A 60 8.52 -6.04 -3.09
C ALA A 60 9.57 -5.98 -4.20
N ARG A 61 9.26 -5.33 -5.32
CA ARG A 61 10.19 -5.15 -6.44
C ARG A 61 11.39 -4.29 -6.06
N PHE A 62 11.18 -3.25 -5.25
CA PHE A 62 12.26 -2.36 -4.82
C PHE A 62 13.19 -3.01 -3.79
N THR A 63 12.65 -3.84 -2.89
CA THR A 63 13.39 -4.40 -1.76
C THR A 63 13.85 -5.85 -1.95
N GLY A 64 13.29 -6.57 -2.93
CA GLY A 64 13.50 -7.99 -3.13
C GLY A 64 12.75 -8.90 -2.13
N LEU A 65 11.94 -8.33 -1.23
CA LEU A 65 11.15 -9.10 -0.27
C LEU A 65 9.92 -9.73 -0.93
N SER A 66 9.33 -10.73 -0.25
CA SER A 66 8.06 -11.32 -0.71
C SER A 66 6.93 -10.30 -0.63
N LEU A 67 5.87 -10.50 -1.43
CA LEU A 67 4.67 -9.65 -1.37
C LEU A 67 4.15 -9.59 0.07
N GLY A 68 3.98 -10.72 0.76
CA GLY A 68 3.50 -10.76 2.15
C GLY A 68 4.32 -9.92 3.13
N ALA A 69 5.64 -9.83 2.94
CA ALA A 69 6.54 -9.06 3.79
C ALA A 69 6.70 -7.58 3.38
N SER A 70 6.13 -7.16 2.25
CA SER A 70 6.35 -5.82 1.66
C SER A 70 5.23 -4.82 1.95
N GLY A 71 4.41 -5.08 2.96
CA GLY A 71 3.29 -4.21 3.31
C GLY A 71 3.70 -2.93 4.01
N PRO A 72 3.03 -1.80 3.73
CA PRO A 72 3.25 -0.59 4.51
C PRO A 72 2.68 -0.75 5.91
N GLU A 73 3.50 -0.40 6.91
CA GLU A 73 3.07 -0.25 8.29
C GLU A 73 2.55 1.17 8.53
N GLN A 74 1.66 1.31 9.51
CA GLN A 74 1.11 2.61 9.91
C GLN A 74 1.08 2.69 11.42
N TYR A 75 1.71 3.73 11.95
CA TYR A 75 1.72 4.06 13.37
C TYR A 75 1.43 5.55 13.54
N CYS A 76 0.59 5.88 14.52
CA CYS A 76 0.21 7.24 14.85
C CYS A 76 0.78 7.60 16.23
N ALA A 77 1.80 8.46 16.25
CA ALA A 77 2.44 8.92 17.48
C ALA A 77 1.49 9.74 18.38
N ALA A 78 0.48 10.39 17.81
CA ALA A 78 -0.46 11.21 18.59
C ALA A 78 -1.40 10.39 19.48
N CYS A 79 -1.67 9.13 19.12
CA CYS A 79 -2.56 8.28 19.91
C CYS A 79 -1.94 6.93 20.28
N ASP A 80 -0.66 6.71 19.97
CA ASP A 80 0.10 5.49 20.24
C ASP A 80 -0.61 4.21 19.76
N ARG A 81 -1.07 4.21 18.50
CA ARG A 81 -1.76 3.04 17.90
C ARG A 81 -1.29 2.75 16.50
N THR A 82 -1.30 1.47 16.17
CA THR A 82 -1.05 0.97 14.81
C THR A 82 -2.32 1.00 13.95
N GLY A 83 -2.12 0.88 12.64
CA GLY A 83 -3.19 0.77 11.65
C GLY A 83 -3.73 2.10 11.12
N HIS A 84 -3.14 3.24 11.52
CA HIS A 84 -3.30 4.55 10.88
C HIS A 84 -2.07 5.43 11.17
N GLY A 85 -2.01 6.61 10.54
CA GLY A 85 -0.82 7.45 10.52
C GLY A 85 -0.08 7.34 9.19
N ARG A 86 1.09 7.95 9.11
CA ARG A 86 1.90 7.98 7.89
C ARG A 86 2.39 6.55 7.55
N PRO A 87 2.18 6.08 6.30
CA PRO A 87 2.77 4.83 5.85
C PRO A 87 4.30 4.84 5.93
N HIS A 88 4.90 3.72 6.34
CA HIS A 88 6.33 3.48 6.30
C HIS A 88 6.62 2.00 6.02
N LEU A 89 7.86 1.67 5.63
CA LEU A 89 8.30 0.29 5.42
C LEU A 89 9.19 -0.16 6.57
N GLY A 90 8.80 -1.25 7.23
CA GLY A 90 9.53 -1.83 8.36
C GLY A 90 11.00 -2.13 8.00
N GLY A 91 11.92 -1.76 8.89
CA GLY A 91 13.36 -1.94 8.68
C GLY A 91 13.98 -1.04 7.60
N ARG A 92 13.23 -0.08 7.04
CA ARG A 92 13.69 0.83 5.96
C ARG A 92 13.38 2.30 6.28
N PRO A 93 13.99 2.89 7.33
CA PRO A 93 13.64 4.23 7.81
C PRO A 93 13.91 5.36 6.78
N ASP A 94 14.86 5.15 5.86
CA ASP A 94 15.23 6.14 4.85
C ASP A 94 14.31 6.12 3.61
N LEU A 95 13.41 5.14 3.51
CA LEU A 95 12.52 4.97 2.37
C LEU A 95 11.14 5.56 2.65
N GLY A 96 10.82 6.65 1.95
CA GLY A 96 9.47 7.21 1.96
C GLY A 96 8.51 6.38 1.11
N VAL A 97 7.29 6.18 1.61
CA VAL A 97 6.20 5.56 0.86
C VAL A 97 4.92 6.37 1.04
N SER A 98 4.18 6.51 -0.05
CA SER A 98 2.84 7.06 -0.09
C SER A 98 1.99 6.21 -1.02
N LEU A 99 0.68 6.32 -0.86
CA LEU A 99 -0.30 5.69 -1.72
C LEU A 99 -1.52 6.62 -1.81
N SER A 100 -2.16 6.61 -2.97
CA SER A 100 -3.37 7.38 -3.26
C SER A 100 -4.34 6.55 -4.08
N HIS A 101 -5.62 6.90 -4.02
CA HIS A 101 -6.64 6.32 -4.87
C HIS A 101 -7.75 7.33 -5.14
N ALA A 102 -8.30 7.30 -6.34
CA ALA A 102 -9.45 8.10 -6.73
C ALA A 102 -10.15 7.46 -7.93
N ASP A 103 -11.44 7.19 -7.79
CA ASP A 103 -12.37 6.83 -8.87
C ASP A 103 -11.79 5.87 -9.93
N GLY A 104 -11.36 4.68 -9.48
CA GLY A 104 -10.83 3.64 -10.37
C GLY A 104 -9.35 3.77 -10.75
N LEU A 105 -8.62 4.72 -10.15
CA LEU A 105 -7.17 4.88 -10.31
C LEU A 105 -6.46 4.79 -8.96
N VAL A 106 -5.26 4.21 -8.98
CA VAL A 106 -4.40 4.05 -7.80
C VAL A 106 -2.96 4.43 -8.11
N ALA A 107 -2.27 4.97 -7.10
CA ALA A 107 -0.86 5.38 -7.18
C ALA A 107 -0.10 5.08 -5.89
#